data_AF-A0A368WZD3-F1
#
_entry.id   AF-A0A368WZD3-F1
#
_cell.length_a   1.000
_cell.length_b   1.000
_cell.length_c   1.000
_cell.angle_alpha   90.00
_cell.angle_beta   90.00
_cell.angle_gamma   90.00
#
_symmetry.space_group_name_H-M   'P 1'
#
loop_
_entity.id
_entity.type
_entity.pdbx_description
1 polymer ?
#
loop_
_entity_poly.entity_id
_entity_poly.type
_entity_poly.pdbx_seq_one_letter_code
_entity_poly.pdbx_strand_id
1 'polypeptide(L)'
;MITPFYNPGVFPFIFVALLIPALHGLDSSKTKEAWKETFKMIQPAAIALFFALGMVYIMMNSGGATGEDSMLLVMAEFAAATLGSIWYLVAPLVGILGAFISGSNTTSDIMFGPFQYGTAVASGTAVTPTLALQALGGAAGNMICIHNVVAAATTVGLVGKEGLIIRKNLAVSLFYGLAAGALAWIITIFFMPGIF
;
A
#
# COMPACT_ATOMS: atom_id res chain seq x y z
N MET A 1 -5.52 8.04 18.65
CA MET A 1 -6.59 7.16 19.18
C MET A 1 -7.32 6.55 17.99
N ILE A 2 -7.41 5.22 17.92
CA ILE A 2 -8.23 4.56 16.90
C ILE A 2 -9.68 4.81 17.30
N THR A 3 -10.43 5.56 16.50
CA THR A 3 -11.87 5.78 16.69
C THR A 3 -12.63 4.78 15.81
N PRO A 4 -12.95 3.56 16.31
CA PRO A 4 -13.56 2.51 15.50
C PRO A 4 -14.90 2.93 14.86
N PHE A 5 -15.62 3.86 15.49
CA PHE A 5 -16.86 4.45 14.99
C PHE A 5 -16.68 5.41 13.80
N TYR A 6 -15.46 5.90 13.57
CA TYR A 6 -15.14 6.82 12.47
C TYR A 6 -14.50 6.13 11.27
N ASN A 7 -14.25 4.81 11.35
CA ASN A 7 -13.72 4.07 10.21
C ASN A 7 -14.89 3.76 9.24
N PRO A 8 -14.93 4.42 8.06
CA PRO A 8 -16.05 4.28 7.11
C PRO A 8 -16.12 2.87 6.52
N GLY A 9 -15.05 2.07 6.60
CA GLY A 9 -15.02 0.68 6.15
C GLY A 9 -15.46 -0.33 7.22
N VAL A 10 -15.47 0.02 8.51
CA VAL A 10 -15.79 -0.92 9.60
C VAL A 10 -17.20 -0.70 10.11
N PHE A 11 -17.56 0.55 10.41
CA PHE A 11 -18.84 0.86 11.05
C PHE A 11 -20.05 0.47 10.18
N PRO A 12 -20.24 0.99 8.95
CA PRO A 12 -21.42 0.63 8.16
C PRO A 12 -21.41 -0.84 7.71
N PHE A 13 -20.24 -1.41 7.41
CA PHE A 13 -20.15 -2.78 6.89
C PHE A 13 -20.42 -3.85 7.96
N ILE A 14 -20.13 -3.60 9.24
CA ILE A 14 -20.52 -4.50 10.33
C ILE A 14 -22.06 -4.55 10.44
N PHE A 15 -22.74 -3.41 10.38
CA PHE A 15 -24.21 -3.40 10.41
C PHE A 15 -24.80 -4.14 9.21
N VAL A 16 -24.26 -3.91 8.01
CA VAL A 16 -24.69 -4.63 6.80
C VAL A 16 -24.47 -6.13 6.95
N ALA A 17 -23.30 -6.56 7.45
CA ALA A 17 -22.98 -7.98 7.65
C ALA A 17 -23.90 -8.67 8.67
N LEU A 18 -24.40 -7.95 9.68
CA LEU A 18 -25.35 -8.45 10.67
C LEU A 18 -26.80 -8.47 10.15
N LEU A 19 -27.18 -7.50 9.32
CA LEU A 19 -28.54 -7.36 8.79
C LEU A 19 -28.82 -8.26 7.59
N ILE A 20 -27.84 -8.51 6.72
CA ILE A 20 -28.03 -9.33 5.50
C ILE A 20 -28.62 -10.72 5.79
N PRO A 21 -28.14 -11.47 6.80
CA PRO A 21 -28.74 -12.76 7.16
C PRO A 21 -30.21 -12.68 7.56
N ALA A 22 -30.59 -11.64 8.31
CA ALA A 22 -31.97 -11.42 8.72
C ALA A 22 -32.85 -11.00 7.53
N LEU A 23 -32.35 -10.13 6.65
CA LEU A 23 -33.08 -9.65 5.48
C LEU A 23 -33.30 -10.75 4.42
N HIS A 24 -32.35 -11.67 4.27
CA HIS A 24 -32.43 -12.76 3.29
C HIS A 24 -32.97 -14.08 3.88
N GLY A 25 -33.35 -14.10 5.16
CA GLY A 25 -33.85 -15.31 5.82
C GLY A 25 -32.84 -16.45 5.83
N LEU A 26 -31.55 -16.14 5.96
CA LEU A 26 -30.49 -17.16 5.98
C LEU A 26 -30.55 -17.95 7.28
N ASP A 27 -30.55 -19.28 7.17
CA ASP A 27 -30.42 -20.17 8.32
C ASP A 27 -29.13 -19.88 9.10
N SER A 28 -29.21 -20.03 10.43
CA SER A 28 -28.08 -19.83 11.35
C SER A 28 -26.83 -20.64 10.98
N SER A 29 -27.02 -21.81 10.36
CA SER A 29 -25.91 -22.64 9.87
C SER A 29 -25.15 -21.99 8.71
N LYS A 30 -25.87 -21.48 7.69
CA LYS A 30 -25.27 -20.81 6.53
C LYS A 30 -24.59 -19.51 6.92
N THR A 31 -25.18 -18.77 7.86
CA THR A 31 -24.58 -17.57 8.43
C THR A 31 -23.24 -17.90 9.09
N LYS A 32 -23.21 -18.92 9.97
CA LYS A 32 -21.97 -19.34 10.64
C LYS A 32 -20.90 -19.81 9.66
N GLU A 33 -21.29 -20.49 8.58
CA GLU A 33 -20.39 -20.92 7.51
C GLU A 33 -19.75 -19.72 6.80
N ALA A 34 -20.56 -18.73 6.38
CA ALA A 34 -20.06 -17.51 5.73
C ALA A 34 -19.09 -16.71 6.62
N TRP A 35 -19.39 -16.59 7.92
CA TRP A 35 -18.46 -15.98 8.87
C TRP A 35 -17.15 -16.76 8.97
N LYS A 36 -17.22 -18.09 9.08
CA LYS A 36 -16.02 -18.95 9.17
C LYS A 36 -15.16 -18.85 7.92
N GLU A 37 -15.78 -18.81 6.74
CA GLU A 37 -15.07 -18.64 5.47
C GLU A 37 -14.38 -17.28 5.39
N THR A 38 -15.08 -16.22 5.79
CA THR A 38 -14.52 -14.85 5.86
C THR A 38 -13.29 -14.79 6.78
N PHE A 39 -13.37 -15.38 7.98
CA PHE A 39 -12.22 -15.43 8.89
C PHE A 39 -11.02 -16.18 8.29
N LYS A 40 -11.26 -17.30 7.60
CA LYS A 40 -10.20 -18.04 6.91
C LYS A 40 -9.56 -17.23 5.78
N MET A 41 -10.35 -16.45 5.04
CA MET A 41 -9.84 -15.59 3.96
C MET A 41 -8.98 -14.43 4.47
N ILE A 42 -9.30 -13.86 5.63
CA ILE A 42 -8.57 -12.70 6.19
C ILE A 42 -7.28 -13.13 6.90
N GLN A 43 -7.20 -14.35 7.42
CA GLN A 43 -6.08 -14.82 8.25
C GLN A 43 -4.69 -14.62 7.61
N PRO A 44 -4.43 -14.98 6.33
CA PRO A 44 -3.11 -14.77 5.73
C PRO A 44 -2.72 -13.29 5.64
N ALA A 45 -3.67 -12.42 5.29
CA ALA A 45 -3.45 -10.98 5.24
C ALA A 45 -3.15 -10.41 6.62
N ALA A 46 -3.89 -10.83 7.66
CA ALA A 46 -3.67 -10.39 9.03
C ALA A 46 -2.26 -10.75 9.54
N ILE A 47 -1.78 -11.97 9.24
CA ILE A 47 -0.43 -12.42 9.60
C ILE A 47 0.62 -11.57 8.89
N ALA A 48 0.47 -11.35 7.58
CA ALA A 48 1.40 -10.53 6.81
C ALA A 48 1.47 -9.09 7.36
N LEU A 49 0.32 -8.49 7.68
CA LEU A 49 0.23 -7.15 8.26
C LEU A 49 0.87 -7.09 9.66
N PHE A 50 0.72 -8.11 10.49
CA PHE A 50 1.35 -8.16 11.82
C PHE A 50 2.87 -8.08 11.74
N PHE A 51 3.49 -8.89 10.87
CA PHE A 51 4.94 -8.87 10.66
C PHE A 51 5.42 -7.59 9.98
N ALA A 52 4.67 -7.07 9.00
CA ALA A 52 4.98 -5.81 8.34
C ALA A 52 4.99 -4.65 9.34
N LEU A 53 3.98 -4.58 10.21
CA LEU A 53 3.90 -3.57 11.26
C LEU A 53 5.05 -3.71 12.27
N GLY A 54 5.40 -4.94 12.65
CA GLY A 54 6.55 -5.21 13.52
C GLY A 54 7.88 -4.72 12.91
N MET A 55 8.12 -5.00 11.63
CA MET A 55 9.29 -4.51 10.90
C MET A 55 9.35 -2.98 10.91
N VAL A 56 8.24 -2.32 10.54
CA VAL A 56 8.15 -0.85 10.50
C VAL A 56 8.38 -0.26 11.88
N TYR A 57 7.79 -0.85 12.92
CA TYR A 57 7.98 -0.41 14.30
C TYR A 57 9.44 -0.49 14.72
N ILE A 58 10.15 -1.57 14.35
CA ILE A 58 11.60 -1.68 14.59
C ILE A 58 12.35 -0.59 13.83
N MET A 59 12.05 -0.36 12.55
CA MET A 59 12.72 0.67 11.74
C MET A 59 12.49 2.09 12.26
N MET A 60 11.30 2.37 12.80
CA MET A 60 10.96 3.67 13.40
C MET A 60 11.66 3.90 14.74
N ASN A 61 11.97 2.83 15.48
CA ASN A 61 12.52 2.91 16.84
C ASN A 61 13.99 2.48 16.94
N SER A 62 14.64 2.12 15.83
CA SER A 62 15.98 1.51 15.83
C SER A 62 17.06 2.36 16.49
N GLY A 63 16.94 3.69 16.42
CA GLY A 63 17.90 4.64 17.00
C GLY A 63 17.68 4.95 18.49
N GLY A 64 16.52 4.58 19.06
CA GLY A 64 16.16 4.93 20.44
C GLY A 64 17.06 4.30 21.51
N ALA A 65 17.66 3.13 21.23
CA ALA A 65 18.57 2.44 22.16
C ALA A 65 20.01 2.97 22.11
N THR A 66 20.42 3.54 20.98
CA THR A 66 21.78 4.05 20.75
C THR A 66 21.88 5.57 20.86
N GLY A 67 20.74 6.27 20.95
CA GLY A 67 20.69 7.74 20.90
C GLY A 67 20.92 8.28 19.48
N GLU A 68 20.84 7.43 18.46
CA GLU A 68 20.97 7.80 17.06
C GLU A 68 19.59 8.02 16.41
N ASP A 69 19.58 8.55 15.19
CA ASP A 69 18.36 8.70 14.42
C ASP A 69 17.82 7.33 13.97
N SER A 70 16.48 7.24 13.86
CA SER A 70 15.85 6.02 13.36
C SER A 70 16.24 5.73 11.91
N MET A 71 16.28 4.46 11.52
CA MET A 71 16.59 4.05 10.15
C MET A 71 15.69 4.76 9.13
N LEU A 72 14.39 4.87 9.45
CA LEU A 72 13.42 5.55 8.60
C LEU A 72 13.70 7.04 8.43
N LEU A 73 14.12 7.72 9.51
CA LEU A 73 14.47 9.14 9.47
C LEU A 73 15.72 9.36 8.61
N VAL A 74 16.78 8.59 8.84
CA VAL A 74 18.03 8.70 8.06
C VAL A 74 17.79 8.45 6.57
N MET A 75 17.01 7.42 6.24
CA MET A 75 16.65 7.14 4.84
C MET A 75 15.82 8.28 4.23
N ALA A 76 14.87 8.83 4.98
CA ALA A 76 14.01 9.91 4.52
C ALA A 76 14.79 11.21 4.27
N GLU A 77 15.68 11.58 5.18
CA GLU A 77 16.54 12.75 5.03
C GLU A 77 17.50 12.59 3.85
N PHE A 78 18.08 11.41 3.68
CA PHE A 78 18.93 11.12 2.53
C PHE A 78 18.16 11.22 1.20
N ALA A 79 16.97 10.64 1.13
CA ALA A 79 16.08 10.75 -0.02
C ALA A 79 15.69 12.21 -0.32
N ALA A 80 15.35 12.97 0.73
CA ALA A 80 15.00 14.38 0.62
C ALA A 80 16.19 15.23 0.14
N ALA A 81 17.37 15.02 0.69
CA ALA A 81 18.58 15.77 0.33
C ALA A 81 19.04 15.48 -1.11
N THR A 82 18.81 14.26 -1.60
CA THR A 82 19.24 13.85 -2.95
C THR A 82 18.25 14.25 -4.04
N LEU A 83 16.95 14.16 -3.78
CA LEU A 83 15.92 14.32 -4.81
C LEU A 83 14.99 15.51 -4.58
N GLY A 84 14.77 15.93 -3.33
CA GLY A 84 13.88 17.05 -3.00
C GLY A 84 12.50 16.91 -3.65
N SER A 85 12.08 17.91 -4.43
CA SER A 85 10.79 17.90 -5.15
C SER A 85 10.69 16.88 -6.28
N ILE A 86 11.81 16.35 -6.78
CA ILE A 86 11.84 15.26 -7.76
C ILE A 86 11.30 13.96 -7.14
N TRP A 87 11.19 13.89 -5.81
CA TRP A 87 10.64 12.74 -5.09
C TRP A 87 9.26 12.30 -5.59
N TYR A 88 8.42 13.22 -6.11
CA TYR A 88 7.13 12.84 -6.71
C TYR A 88 7.26 11.85 -7.88
N LEU A 89 8.36 11.84 -8.63
CA LEU A 89 8.61 10.84 -9.68
C LEU A 89 9.06 9.49 -9.11
N VAL A 90 9.69 9.49 -7.94
CA VAL A 90 10.30 8.29 -7.32
C VAL A 90 9.34 7.62 -6.34
N ALA A 91 8.49 8.39 -5.66
CA ALA A 91 7.49 7.90 -4.71
C ALA A 91 6.65 6.73 -5.25
N PRO A 92 6.07 6.78 -6.47
CA PRO A 92 5.30 5.65 -7.00
C PRO A 92 6.17 4.42 -7.30
N LEU A 93 7.46 4.58 -7.58
CA LEU A 93 8.38 3.44 -7.80
C LEU A 93 8.64 2.67 -6.50
N VAL A 94 8.74 3.38 -5.37
CA VAL A 94 8.83 2.76 -4.04
C VAL A 94 7.55 1.96 -3.75
N GLY A 95 6.37 2.53 -4.07
CA GLY A 95 5.10 1.81 -3.97
C GLY A 95 5.06 0.56 -4.83
N ILE A 96 5.50 0.64 -6.10
CA ILE A 96 5.60 -0.49 -7.03
C ILE A 96 6.51 -1.58 -6.46
N LEU A 97 7.69 -1.22 -5.96
CA LEU A 97 8.64 -2.14 -5.36
C LEU A 97 8.03 -2.84 -4.13
N GLY A 98 7.40 -2.07 -3.25
CA GLY A 98 6.79 -2.61 -2.04
C GLY A 98 5.65 -3.59 -2.34
N ALA A 99 4.79 -3.29 -3.31
CA ALA A 99 3.73 -4.23 -3.74
C ALA A 99 4.29 -5.42 -4.53
N PHE A 100 5.35 -5.25 -5.31
CA PHE A 100 6.01 -6.35 -6.00
C PHE A 100 6.58 -7.38 -5.00
N ILE A 101 7.22 -6.93 -3.91
CA ILE A 101 7.80 -7.79 -2.89
C ILE A 101 6.72 -8.37 -1.96
N SER A 102 5.85 -7.51 -1.41
CA SER A 102 4.87 -7.92 -0.39
C SER A 102 3.63 -8.59 -0.96
N GLY A 103 3.31 -8.33 -2.23
CA GLY A 103 2.09 -8.79 -2.86
C GLY A 103 0.81 -8.11 -2.41
N SER A 104 0.89 -7.01 -1.68
CA SER A 104 -0.29 -6.32 -1.20
C SER A 104 -0.05 -4.83 -1.19
N ASN A 105 -1.02 -4.08 -1.73
CA ASN A 105 -0.98 -2.62 -1.63
C ASN A 105 -0.98 -2.19 -0.16
N THR A 106 -1.87 -2.77 0.66
CA THR A 106 -1.95 -2.46 2.08
C THR A 106 -0.64 -2.73 2.81
N THR A 107 0.01 -3.86 2.51
CA THR A 107 1.28 -4.20 3.14
C THR A 107 2.40 -3.25 2.70
N SER A 108 2.45 -2.89 1.41
CA SER A 108 3.36 -1.87 0.88
C SER A 108 3.18 -0.52 1.58
N ASP A 109 1.93 -0.07 1.75
CA ASP A 109 1.60 1.21 2.37
C ASP A 109 1.98 1.24 3.86
N ILE A 110 1.80 0.12 4.57
CA ILE A 110 2.28 0.01 5.95
C ILE A 110 3.82 0.05 5.99
N MET A 111 4.49 -0.69 5.11
CA MET A 111 5.95 -0.79 5.06
C MET A 111 6.63 0.54 4.74
N PHE A 112 6.15 1.26 3.73
CA PHE A 112 6.82 2.44 3.19
C PHE A 112 6.09 3.76 3.43
N GLY A 113 4.84 3.74 3.92
CA GLY A 113 4.10 4.97 4.25
C GLY A 113 4.84 5.90 5.21
N PRO A 114 5.41 5.40 6.33
CA PRO A 114 6.21 6.23 7.24
C PRO A 114 7.47 6.81 6.58
N PHE A 115 8.13 6.05 5.71
CA PHE A 115 9.29 6.52 4.93
C PHE A 115 8.90 7.66 3.98
N GLN A 116 7.79 7.49 3.26
CA GLN A 116 7.24 8.48 2.33
C GLN A 116 6.79 9.75 3.05
N TYR A 117 6.14 9.59 4.20
CA TYR A 117 5.79 10.70 5.08
C TYR A 117 7.04 11.46 5.53
N GLY A 118 8.03 10.76 6.06
CA GLY A 118 9.29 11.36 6.50
C GLY A 118 10.02 12.09 5.36
N THR A 119 10.05 11.48 4.18
CA THR A 119 10.71 12.08 3.01
C THR A 119 9.99 13.34 2.55
N ALA A 120 8.65 13.34 2.56
CA ALA A 120 7.87 14.53 2.22
C ALA A 120 8.15 15.68 3.20
N VAL A 121 8.13 15.40 4.50
CA VAL A 121 8.44 16.37 5.56
C VAL A 121 9.88 16.90 5.41
N ALA A 122 10.86 16.02 5.26
CA ALA A 122 12.27 16.41 5.16
C ALA A 122 12.59 17.18 3.87
N SER A 123 11.90 16.91 2.77
CA SER A 123 12.06 17.63 1.49
C SER A 123 11.25 18.92 1.40
N GLY A 124 10.40 19.21 2.40
CA GLY A 124 9.45 20.33 2.37
C GLY A 124 8.36 20.18 1.29
N THR A 125 8.10 18.95 0.83
CA THR A 125 7.05 18.65 -0.14
C THR A 125 5.76 18.25 0.57
N ALA A 126 4.64 18.38 -0.13
CA ALA A 126 3.35 18.05 0.44
C ALA A 126 3.23 16.54 0.75
N VAL A 127 2.72 16.23 1.95
CA VAL A 127 2.59 14.86 2.44
C VAL A 127 1.49 14.11 1.69
N THR A 128 0.33 14.74 1.49
CA THR A 128 -0.84 14.07 0.90
C THR A 128 -0.57 13.54 -0.51
N PRO A 129 0.00 14.31 -1.46
CA PRO A 129 0.33 13.79 -2.78
C PRO A 129 1.40 12.69 -2.74
N THR A 130 2.39 12.80 -1.85
CA THR A 130 3.44 11.78 -1.70
C THR A 130 2.87 10.44 -1.22
N LEU A 131 1.99 10.46 -0.21
CA LEU A 131 1.30 9.25 0.25
C LEU A 131 0.29 8.71 -0.77
N ALA A 132 -0.37 9.58 -1.54
CA ALA A 132 -1.24 9.16 -2.63
C ALA A 132 -0.44 8.44 -3.73
N LEU A 133 0.75 8.92 -4.06
CA LEU A 133 1.65 8.28 -5.02
C LEU A 133 2.18 6.93 -4.51
N GLN A 134 2.43 6.79 -3.21
CA GLN A 134 2.77 5.51 -2.60
C GLN A 134 1.66 4.47 -2.81
N ALA A 135 0.41 4.81 -2.50
CA ALA A 135 -0.74 3.94 -2.70
C ALA A 135 -1.01 3.65 -4.18
N LEU A 136 -0.86 4.65 -5.06
CA LEU A 136 -0.99 4.47 -6.51
C LEU A 136 0.11 3.54 -7.04
N GLY A 137 1.34 3.73 -6.59
CA GLY A 137 2.48 2.87 -6.91
C GLY A 137 2.24 1.44 -6.45
N GLY A 138 1.71 1.23 -5.25
CA GLY A 138 1.38 -0.11 -4.77
C GLY A 138 0.27 -0.78 -5.60
N ALA A 139 -0.76 -0.04 -6.01
CA ALA A 139 -1.75 -0.52 -6.97
C ALA A 139 -1.11 -0.89 -8.32
N ALA A 140 -0.15 -0.08 -8.81
CA ALA A 140 0.58 -0.35 -10.03
C ALA A 140 1.48 -1.60 -9.92
N GLY A 141 2.12 -1.81 -8.77
CA GLY A 141 3.00 -2.94 -8.50
C GLY A 141 2.25 -4.27 -8.40
N ASN A 142 0.97 -4.26 -8.01
CA ASN A 142 0.15 -5.47 -8.00
C ASN A 142 0.03 -6.15 -9.36
N MET A 143 0.17 -5.40 -10.47
CA MET A 143 0.16 -5.95 -11.85
C MET A 143 1.34 -6.86 -12.17
N ILE A 144 2.46 -6.67 -11.47
CA ILE A 144 3.72 -7.43 -11.67
C ILE A 144 4.06 -8.34 -10.51
N CYS A 145 3.25 -8.34 -9.43
CA CYS A 145 3.55 -9.17 -8.29
C CYS A 145 3.39 -10.66 -8.62
N ILE A 146 4.36 -11.47 -8.19
CA ILE A 146 4.48 -12.88 -8.53
C ILE A 146 3.23 -13.67 -8.12
N HIS A 147 2.73 -13.50 -6.89
CA HIS A 147 1.57 -14.27 -6.41
C HIS A 147 0.29 -13.97 -7.23
N ASN A 148 0.07 -12.71 -7.61
CA ASN A 148 -1.05 -12.31 -8.48
C ASN A 148 -0.90 -12.88 -9.89
N VAL A 149 0.30 -12.78 -10.47
CA VAL A 149 0.56 -13.26 -11.82
C VAL A 149 0.43 -14.78 -11.90
N VAL A 150 0.93 -15.53 -10.92
CA VAL A 150 0.80 -16.99 -10.86
C VAL A 150 -0.68 -17.39 -10.77
N ALA A 151 -1.46 -16.73 -9.90
CA ALA A 151 -2.89 -16.99 -9.78
C ALA A 151 -3.63 -16.71 -11.10
N ALA A 152 -3.39 -15.56 -11.72
CA ALA A 152 -3.99 -15.19 -13.00
C ALA A 152 -3.57 -16.13 -14.14
N ALA A 153 -2.29 -16.50 -14.24
CA ALA A 153 -1.80 -17.43 -15.26
C ALA A 153 -2.49 -18.80 -15.16
N THR A 154 -2.78 -19.25 -13.94
CA THR A 154 -3.46 -20.53 -13.69
C THR A 154 -4.92 -20.50 -14.18
N THR A 155 -5.64 -19.39 -13.98
CA THR A 155 -7.06 -19.30 -14.37
C THR A 155 -7.28 -19.29 -15.88
N VAL A 156 -6.31 -18.78 -16.65
CA VAL A 156 -6.40 -18.68 -18.11
C VAL A 156 -5.55 -19.72 -18.86
N GLY A 157 -4.96 -20.69 -18.15
CA GLY A 157 -4.19 -21.78 -18.76
C GLY A 157 -2.81 -21.35 -19.34
N LEU A 158 -2.21 -20.31 -18.78
CA LEU A 158 -0.89 -19.77 -19.19
C LEU A 158 0.22 -20.10 -18.19
N VAL A 159 0.11 -21.22 -17.46
CA VAL A 159 1.13 -21.69 -16.49
C VAL A 159 2.50 -21.82 -17.18
N GLY A 160 3.56 -21.35 -16.51
CA GLY A 160 4.91 -21.31 -17.05
C GLY A 160 5.21 -20.10 -17.94
N LYS A 161 4.25 -19.19 -18.14
CA LYS A 161 4.42 -17.92 -18.87
C LYS A 161 4.36 -16.69 -17.97
N GLU A 162 4.54 -16.86 -16.65
CA GLU A 162 4.50 -15.79 -15.65
C GLU A 162 5.51 -14.70 -15.96
N GLY A 163 6.73 -15.07 -16.35
CA GLY A 163 7.77 -14.13 -16.73
C GLY A 163 7.39 -13.26 -17.94
N LEU A 164 6.64 -13.82 -18.90
CA LEU A 164 6.13 -13.05 -20.04
C LEU A 164 5.07 -12.04 -19.61
N ILE A 165 4.19 -12.43 -18.69
CA ILE A 165 3.15 -11.56 -18.13
C ILE A 165 3.80 -10.42 -17.34
N ILE A 166 4.72 -10.73 -16.42
CA ILE A 166 5.47 -9.75 -15.64
C ILE A 166 6.21 -8.79 -16.57
N ARG A 167 6.93 -9.29 -17.58
CA ARG A 167 7.69 -8.44 -18.51
C ARG A 167 6.80 -7.46 -19.28
N LYS A 168 5.60 -7.90 -19.71
CA LYS A 168 4.64 -7.02 -20.40
C LYS A 168 4.02 -6.00 -19.45
N ASN A 169 3.64 -6.43 -18.25
CA ASN A 169 3.03 -5.55 -17.24
C ASN A 169 4.03 -4.59 -16.59
N LEU A 170 5.33 -4.90 -16.58
CA LEU A 170 6.35 -4.03 -16.02
C LEU A 170 6.39 -2.68 -16.72
N ALA A 171 6.34 -2.66 -18.06
CA ALA A 171 6.30 -1.42 -18.82
C ALA A 171 5.04 -0.60 -18.48
N VAL A 172 3.89 -1.27 -18.35
CA VAL A 172 2.62 -0.63 -17.99
C VAL A 172 2.66 -0.07 -16.56
N SER A 173 3.19 -0.84 -15.61
CA SER A 173 3.34 -0.46 -14.20
C SER A 173 4.25 0.76 -14.05
N LEU A 174 5.42 0.76 -14.71
CA LEU A 174 6.34 1.88 -14.70
C LEU A 174 5.76 3.12 -15.36
N PHE A 175 5.12 2.98 -16.53
CA PHE A 175 4.48 4.10 -17.20
C PHE A 175 3.38 4.71 -16.33
N TYR A 176 2.51 3.87 -15.74
CA TYR A 176 1.43 4.33 -14.88
C TYR A 176 1.94 5.05 -13.63
N GLY A 177 2.97 4.51 -12.97
CA GLY A 177 3.62 5.16 -11.83
C GLY A 177 4.30 6.48 -12.19
N LEU A 178 5.12 6.50 -13.24
CA LEU A 178 5.84 7.71 -13.67
C LEU A 178 4.90 8.80 -14.19
N ALA A 179 3.86 8.43 -14.93
CA ALA A 179 2.85 9.38 -15.40
C ALA A 179 2.10 10.03 -14.23
N ALA A 180 1.69 9.23 -13.24
CA ALA A 180 1.06 9.75 -12.03
C ALA A 180 2.01 10.65 -11.22
N GLY A 181 3.28 10.24 -11.07
CA GLY A 181 4.32 11.04 -10.42
C GLY A 181 4.52 12.39 -11.12
N ALA A 182 4.59 12.39 -12.45
CA ALA A 182 4.74 13.60 -13.24
C ALA A 182 3.52 14.52 -13.10
N LEU A 183 2.31 13.96 -13.14
CA LEU A 183 1.07 14.71 -12.92
C LEU A 183 1.04 15.33 -11.52
N ALA A 184 1.34 14.55 -10.48
CA ALA A 184 1.41 15.06 -9.12
C ALA A 184 2.46 16.17 -9.00
N TRP A 185 3.64 15.99 -9.58
CA TRP A 185 4.69 17.02 -9.56
C TRP A 185 4.23 18.33 -10.21
N ILE A 186 3.59 18.24 -11.39
CA ILE A 186 3.06 19.40 -12.11
C ILE A 186 1.95 20.09 -11.31
N ILE A 187 0.98 19.33 -10.79
CA ILE A 187 -0.17 19.88 -10.06
C ILE A 187 0.29 20.60 -8.79
N THR A 188 1.16 19.95 -8.02
CA THR A 188 1.57 20.46 -6.70
C THR A 188 2.47 21.69 -6.81
N ILE A 189 3.27 21.79 -7.87
CA ILE A 189 4.15 22.95 -8.09
C ILE A 189 3.44 24.10 -8.81
N PHE A 190 2.68 23.82 -9.88
CA PHE A 190 2.18 24.87 -10.79
C PHE A 190 0.74 25.29 -10.54
N PHE A 191 -0.14 24.35 -10.16
CA PHE A 191 -1.59 24.62 -10.10
C PHE A 191 -2.09 24.89 -8.69
N MET A 192 -1.49 24.25 -7.68
CA MET A 192 -1.95 24.29 -6.29
C MET A 192 -0.81 24.50 -5.28
N PRO A 193 0.10 25.48 -5.46
CA PRO A 193 1.15 25.73 -4.50
C PRO A 193 0.55 26.14 -3.14
N GLY A 194 0.78 25.33 -2.10
CA GLY A 194 0.36 25.61 -0.72
C GLY A 194 -1.01 25.05 -0.30
N ILE A 195 -1.66 24.22 -1.12
CA ILE A 195 -2.94 23.56 -0.73
C ILE A 195 -2.72 22.25 0.04
N PHE A 196 -1.53 21.64 -0.10
CA PHE A 196 -1.19 20.35 0.46
C PHE A 196 0.06 20.40 1.34
#